data_AF-A0A1C6AMM5-F1
#
_entry.id   AF-A0A1C6AMM5-F1
#
_cell.length_a   1.000
_cell.length_b   1.000
_cell.length_c   1.000
_cell.angle_alpha   90.00
_cell.angle_beta   90.00
_cell.angle_gamma   90.00
#
_symmetry.space_group_name_H-M   'P 1'
#
loop_
_entity.id
_entity.type
_entity.pdbx_description
1 polymer ?
#
loop_
_entity_poly.entity_id
_entity_poly.type
_entity_poly.pdbx_seq_one_letter_code
_entity_poly.pdbx_strand_id
1 'polypeptide(L)' 'MQKGGKNNMQKKLPIGIENFEDMIKENYYYVDKTGLIKQLLNEHGLVNLFTRPRRFGKS' A
#
# COMPACT_ATOMS: atom_id res chain seq x y z
N MET A 1 -27.27 21.00 -21.08
CA MET A 1 -27.03 19.86 -20.17
C MET A 1 -25.55 19.85 -19.81
N GLN A 2 -25.22 20.21 -18.57
CA GLN A 2 -23.84 20.31 -18.09
C GLN A 2 -23.24 18.91 -18.00
N LYS A 3 -22.21 18.60 -18.81
CA LYS A 3 -21.40 17.41 -18.61
C LYS A 3 -20.54 17.63 -17.36
N GLY A 4 -20.98 17.09 -16.22
CA GLY A 4 -20.24 17.14 -14.96
C GLY A 4 -18.88 16.46 -15.14
N GLY A 5 -17.82 17.26 -15.18
CA GLY A 5 -16.45 16.77 -15.11
C GLY A 5 -16.24 16.03 -13.80
N LYS A 6 -15.77 14.78 -13.86
CA LYS A 6 -15.33 14.04 -12.68
C LYS A 6 -14.17 14.81 -12.06
N ASN A 7 -14.39 15.45 -10.91
CA ASN A 7 -13.31 15.91 -10.05
C ASN A 7 -12.59 14.66 -9.52
N ASN A 8 -11.55 14.22 -10.21
CA ASN A 8 -10.67 13.15 -9.73
C ASN A 8 -9.85 13.70 -8.55
N MET A 9 -10.47 13.77 -7.37
CA MET A 9 -9.79 14.12 -6.13
C MET A 9 -8.81 12.97 -5.83
N GLN A 10 -7.54 13.18 -6.16
CA GLN A 10 -6.49 12.20 -5.91
C GLN A 10 -6.43 11.94 -4.40
N LYS A 11 -6.48 10.67 -4.00
CA LYS A 11 -6.33 10.29 -2.59
C LYS A 11 -4.94 10.72 -2.11
N LYS A 12 -4.89 11.30 -0.91
CA LYS A 12 -3.63 11.71 -0.30
C LYS A 12 -2.81 10.47 0.09
N LEU A 13 -1.48 10.61 0.09
CA LEU A 13 -0.60 9.59 0.65
C LEU A 13 -0.63 9.65 2.18
N PRO A 14 -0.67 8.51 2.90
CA PRO A 14 -0.71 8.47 4.36
C PRO A 14 0.69 8.71 4.97
N ILE A 15 1.26 9.91 4.75
CA ILE A 15 2.56 10.27 5.34
C ILE A 15 2.35 10.61 6.81
N GLY A 16 3.00 9.87 7.72
CA GLY A 16 2.87 10.06 9.17
C GLY A 16 1.61 9.47 9.79
N ILE A 17 0.81 8.72 9.02
CA ILE A 17 -0.36 7.98 9.52
C ILE A 17 -0.01 6.50 9.52
N GLU A 18 0.11 5.94 10.72
CA GLU A 18 0.48 4.53 10.91
C GLU A 18 -0.72 3.65 11.25
N ASN A 19 -1.81 4.25 11.75
CA ASN A 19 -3.03 3.52 12.08
C ASN A 19 -3.89 3.27 10.83
N PHE A 20 -4.25 2.00 10.64
CA PHE A 20 -5.07 1.56 9.52
C PHE A 20 -6.49 2.15 9.56
N GLU A 21 -7.11 2.23 10.74
CA GLU A 21 -8.48 2.74 10.86
C GLU A 21 -8.58 4.19 10.37
N ASP A 22 -7.61 5.03 10.76
CA ASP A 22 -7.53 6.43 10.35
C ASP A 22 -7.28 6.57 8.84
N MET A 23 -6.45 5.68 8.28
CA MET A 23 -6.18 5.63 6.85
C MET A 23 -7.46 5.37 6.02
N ILE A 24 -8.33 4.46 6.49
CA ILE A 24 -9.59 4.12 5.81
C ILE A 24 -10.63 5.22 6.00
N LYS A 25 -10.82 5.72 7.22
CA LYS A 25 -11.81 6.77 7.53
C LYS A 25 -11.57 8.05 6.75
N GLU A 26 -10.31 8.47 6.65
CA GLU A 26 -9.91 9.70 5.98
C GLU A 26 -9.64 9.52 4.47
N ASN A 27 -9.97 8.33 3.92
CA ASN A 27 -9.87 8.00 2.49
C ASN A 27 -8.46 8.21 1.89
N TYR A 28 -7.43 7.83 2.64
CA TYR A 28 -6.04 7.82 2.16
C TYR A 28 -5.78 6.70 1.15
N TYR A 29 -4.64 6.81 0.47
CA TYR A 29 -4.15 5.77 -0.42
C TYR A 29 -3.66 4.56 0.40
N TYR A 30 -4.32 3.42 0.25
CA TYR A 30 -3.94 2.13 0.83
C TYR A 30 -3.80 1.09 -0.27
N VAL A 31 -2.76 0.25 -0.19
CA VAL A 31 -2.51 -0.85 -1.14
C VAL A 31 -2.56 -2.16 -0.37
N ASP A 32 -3.60 -2.96 -0.61
CA ASP A 32 -3.67 -4.33 -0.11
C ASP A 32 -2.71 -5.22 -0.89
N LYS A 33 -1.73 -5.81 -0.19
CA LYS A 33 -0.73 -6.73 -0.74
C LYS A 33 -0.96 -8.17 -0.33
N THR A 34 -2.08 -8.48 0.34
CA THR A 34 -2.38 -9.83 0.84
C THR A 34 -2.39 -10.87 -0.29
N GLY A 35 -2.93 -10.51 -1.45
CA GLY A 35 -2.93 -11.38 -2.64
C GLY A 35 -1.51 -11.69 -3.14
N LEU A 36 -0.63 -10.68 -3.19
CA LEU A 36 0.78 -10.85 -3.55
C LEU A 36 1.50 -11.77 -2.55
N ILE A 37 1.26 -11.59 -1.25
CA ILE A 37 1.85 -12.43 -0.20
C ILE A 37 1.37 -13.88 -0.35
N LYS A 38 0.07 -14.09 -0.59
CA LYS A 38 -0.49 -15.43 -0.83
C LYS A 38 0.16 -16.10 -2.05
N GLN A 39 0.32 -15.36 -3.15
CA GLN A 39 0.99 -15.87 -4.34
C GLN A 39 2.45 -16.25 -4.03
N LEU A 40 3.20 -15.37 -3.37
CA LEU A 40 4.58 -15.62 -2.96
C LEU A 40 4.74 -16.86 -2.07
N LEU A 41 3.77 -17.13 -1.20
CA LEU A 41 3.79 -18.30 -0.31
C LEU A 41 3.41 -19.61 -1.03
N ASN A 42 2.50 -19.53 -2.00
CA ASN A 42 2.01 -20.69 -2.73
C ASN A 42 2.89 -21.07 -3.93
N GLU A 43 3.56 -20.09 -4.54
CA GLU A 43 4.50 -20.30 -5.62
C GLU A 43 5.85 -20.72 -5.03
N HIS A 44 6.22 -21.98 -5.24
CA HIS A 44 7.54 -22.50 -4.87
C HIS A 44 8.60 -21.99 -5.85
N GLY A 45 9.08 -20.76 -5.64
CA GLY A 45 10.32 -20.29 -6.25
C GLY A 45 11.51 -21.00 -5.63
N LEU A 46 12.42 -21.55 -6.46
CA LEU A 46 13.67 -22.15 -5.97
C LEU A 46 14.49 -21.18 -5.10
N VAL A 47 14.38 -19.88 -5.37
CA VAL A 47 15.00 -18.80 -4.58
C VAL A 47 14.07 -17.58 -4.56
N ASN A 48 13.83 -17.03 -3.38
CA ASN A 48 13.17 -15.73 -3.19
C ASN A 48 14.18 -14.69 -2.68
N LEU A 49 14.39 -13.60 -3.44
CA LEU A 49 15.32 -12.53 -3.07
C LEU A 49 14.60 -11.44 -2.25
N PHE A 50 14.96 -11.31 -0.98
CA PHE A 50 14.54 -10.19 -0.14
C PHE A 50 15.71 -9.23 0.06
N THR A 51 15.62 -8.03 -0.52
CA THR A 51 16.64 -7.01 -0.29
C THR A 51 16.48 -6.43 1.12
N ARG A 52 17.56 -6.45 1.91
CA ARG A 52 17.55 -5.87 3.26
C ARG A 52 17.47 -4.34 3.16
N PRO A 53 16.48 -3.67 3.80
CA PRO A 53 16.45 -2.21 3.82
C PRO A 53 17.68 -1.64 4.53
N ARG A 54 18.36 -0.69 3.89
CA ARG A 54 19.48 0.04 4.50
C ARG A 54 18.95 0.84 5.69
N ARG A 55 19.52 0.61 6.88
CA ARG A 55 19.08 1.15 8.21
C ARG A 55 17.92 0.41 8.88
N PHE A 56 17.59 -0.81 8.47
CA PHE A 56 16.73 -1.66 9.29
C PHE A 56 17.44 -2.05 10.60
N GLY A 57 16.87 -1.67 11.75
CA GLY A 57 17.36 -2.03 13.09
C GLY A 57 18.41 -1.10 13.70
N LYS A 58 18.50 0.17 13.26
CA LYS A 58 19.29 1.19 13.98
C LYS A 58 18.34 2.12 14.73
N SER A 59 18.42 2.11 16.05
CA SER A 59 17.94 3.19 16.92
C SER A 59 18.85 4.41 16.82
#